data_AF-A0A7G9R9V8-F1
#
_entry.id   AF-A0A7G9R9V8-F1
#
_cell.length_a   1.000
_cell.length_b   1.000
_cell.length_c   1.000
_cell.angle_alpha   90.00
_cell.angle_beta   90.00
_cell.angle_gamma   90.00
#
_symmetry.space_group_name_H-M   'P 1'
#
loop_
_entity.id
_entity.type
_entity.pdbx_description
1 polymer ?
#
loop_
_entity_poly.entity_id
_entity_poly.type
_entity_poly.pdbx_seq_one_letter_code
_entity_poly.pdbx_strand_id
1 'polypeptide(L)'
;MKRSPTTALVAAALAVVVSAGAAAPAATAAPHGNHRPAAAAKTGHRPVAQHAKHAKPVKSKADQKRLAVEQRKVTTWVAHKDAALARAAVRVAAAGLAEGDVVAATIAADREALAALGTEASAAATPAEVKAIGKQVKQVRPEIYSIVLTGLRRAAAMQQQALSTTDALAELTTQTDAAEVAGADVAAIRESLAAATAANDSVAGLVAAAVEKGIALTASSSHQERAAFLADLAAAGGQLDLATEQLQVIADALAALTVTPVVEEPVVEDPPVVEPVV
;
A
#
# COMPACT_ATOMS: atom_id res chain seq x y z
N MET A 1 14.84 -36.54 -15.61
CA MET A 1 14.54 -35.12 -15.37
C MET A 1 13.49 -35.03 -14.26
N LYS A 2 13.92 -34.83 -13.01
CA LYS A 2 13.02 -34.63 -11.86
C LYS A 2 12.97 -33.12 -11.59
N ARG A 3 11.79 -32.50 -11.72
CA ARG A 3 11.58 -31.09 -11.40
C ARG A 3 11.66 -30.93 -9.88
N SER A 4 12.58 -30.09 -9.41
CA SER A 4 12.82 -29.80 -8.00
C SER A 4 11.61 -29.09 -7.37
N PRO A 5 11.25 -29.40 -6.11
CA PRO A 5 10.07 -28.87 -5.41
C PRO A 5 10.32 -27.48 -4.78
N THR A 6 11.06 -26.60 -5.46
CA THR A 6 11.58 -25.35 -4.88
C THR A 6 10.51 -24.25 -4.74
N THR A 7 9.48 -24.22 -5.59
CA THR A 7 8.43 -23.19 -5.54
C THR A 7 7.47 -23.33 -4.35
N ALA A 8 7.26 -24.56 -3.85
CA ALA A 8 6.42 -24.79 -2.67
C ALA A 8 7.12 -24.43 -1.36
N LEU A 9 8.46 -24.54 -1.31
CA LEU A 9 9.26 -24.21 -0.14
C LEU A 9 9.45 -22.69 0.05
N VAL A 10 9.51 -21.92 -1.05
CA VAL A 10 9.60 -20.45 -0.98
C VAL A 10 8.28 -19.82 -0.51
N ALA A 11 7.13 -20.37 -0.92
CA ALA A 11 5.82 -19.91 -0.42
C ALA A 11 5.62 -20.21 1.08
N ALA A 12 6.15 -21.33 1.58
CA ALA A 12 6.13 -21.66 3.00
C ALA A 12 7.12 -20.80 3.81
N ALA A 13 8.27 -20.44 3.26
CA ALA A 13 9.24 -19.55 3.90
C ALA A 13 8.72 -18.10 4.02
N LEU A 14 7.95 -17.60 3.04
CA LEU A 14 7.28 -16.30 3.12
C LEU A 14 6.20 -16.24 4.22
N ALA A 15 5.49 -17.35 4.48
CA ALA A 15 4.56 -17.44 5.61
C ALA A 15 5.30 -17.46 6.96
N VAL A 16 6.51 -18.05 7.02
CA VAL A 16 7.31 -18.18 8.25
C VAL A 16 8.10 -16.91 8.58
N VAL A 17 8.62 -16.15 7.62
CA VAL A 17 9.33 -14.88 7.94
C VAL A 17 8.35 -13.79 8.40
N VAL A 18 7.11 -13.80 7.90
CA VAL A 18 6.02 -12.94 8.42
C VAL A 18 5.55 -13.38 9.82
N SER A 19 5.75 -14.65 10.20
CA SER A 19 5.36 -15.16 11.53
C SER A 19 6.52 -15.33 12.53
N ALA A 20 7.78 -15.28 12.11
CA ALA A 20 8.96 -15.43 12.98
C ALA A 20 9.59 -14.08 13.41
N GLY A 21 9.24 -12.97 12.77
CA GLY A 21 9.48 -11.62 13.29
C GLY A 21 8.49 -11.19 14.40
N ALA A 22 7.49 -12.03 14.69
CA ALA A 22 6.38 -11.74 15.61
C ALA A 22 6.56 -12.39 17.01
N ALA A 23 7.79 -12.59 17.46
CA ALA A 23 8.07 -13.13 18.79
C ALA A 23 8.82 -12.13 19.68
N ALA A 24 8.14 -11.05 20.09
CA ALA A 24 8.25 -10.42 21.41
C ALA A 24 7.35 -9.16 21.54
N PRO A 25 6.74 -8.91 22.71
CA PRO A 25 5.79 -9.75 23.42
C PRO A 25 4.35 -9.37 23.06
N ALA A 26 3.46 -10.35 23.16
CA ALA A 26 2.03 -10.16 23.31
C ALA A 26 1.74 -9.30 24.55
N ALA A 27 1.68 -7.98 24.37
CA ALA A 27 0.79 -7.15 25.16
C ALA A 27 -0.60 -7.37 24.58
N THR A 28 -1.31 -8.31 25.20
CA THR A 28 -2.73 -8.61 25.04
C THR A 28 -3.57 -7.33 25.02
N ALA A 29 -3.79 -6.76 23.85
CA ALA A 29 -5.05 -6.10 23.56
C ALA A 29 -6.00 -7.21 23.14
N ALA A 30 -6.82 -7.66 24.10
CA ALA A 30 -7.99 -8.46 23.81
C ALA A 30 -8.75 -7.85 22.61
N PRO A 31 -9.46 -8.66 21.79
CA PRO A 31 -10.39 -8.12 20.81
C PRO A 31 -11.52 -7.46 21.59
N HIS A 32 -11.30 -6.22 22.02
CA HIS A 32 -12.35 -5.39 22.56
C HIS A 32 -13.29 -5.11 21.40
N GLY A 33 -14.41 -5.83 21.43
CA GLY A 33 -15.55 -5.59 20.57
C GLY A 33 -15.91 -4.10 20.54
N ASN A 34 -16.52 -3.71 19.42
CA ASN A 34 -17.11 -2.41 19.10
C ASN A 34 -16.36 -1.51 18.10
N HIS A 35 -15.57 -2.06 17.18
CA HIS A 35 -15.17 -1.31 15.98
C HIS A 35 -16.23 -1.45 14.87
N ARG A 36 -17.36 -0.77 15.09
CA ARG A 36 -18.38 -0.53 14.07
C ARG A 36 -17.77 0.40 12.99
N PRO A 37 -18.00 0.16 11.69
CA PRO A 37 -17.39 0.93 10.59
C PRO A 37 -17.69 2.43 10.68
N ALA A 38 -16.96 3.26 9.92
CA ALA A 38 -16.97 4.74 9.90
C ALA A 38 -18.36 5.39 10.03
N ALA A 39 -19.41 4.74 9.54
CA ALA A 39 -20.80 5.18 9.66
C ALA A 39 -21.40 5.05 11.08
N ALA A 40 -20.67 4.48 12.04
CA ALA A 40 -21.29 3.96 13.25
C ALA A 40 -20.49 4.06 14.56
N ALA A 41 -19.25 4.56 14.53
CA ALA A 41 -18.40 4.61 15.72
C ALA A 41 -18.54 5.89 16.59
N LYS A 42 -19.21 6.96 16.15
CA LYS A 42 -19.38 8.19 16.97
C LYS A 42 -20.72 8.89 16.84
N THR A 43 -21.78 8.15 16.59
CA THR A 43 -23.10 8.57 17.02
C THR A 43 -23.67 7.39 17.75
N GLY A 44 -23.82 7.50 19.09
CA GLY A 44 -24.89 6.76 19.71
C GLY A 44 -26.10 6.94 18.80
N HIS A 45 -26.68 5.83 18.33
CA HIS A 45 -27.98 5.83 17.69
C HIS A 45 -28.94 6.32 18.75
N ARG A 46 -28.92 7.62 19.03
CA ARG A 46 -30.07 8.28 19.59
C ARG A 46 -31.05 8.21 18.44
N PRO A 47 -32.11 7.38 18.53
CA PRO A 47 -33.26 7.65 17.70
C PRO A 47 -33.51 9.15 17.83
N VAL A 48 -33.67 9.85 16.72
CA VAL A 48 -34.08 11.25 16.71
C VAL A 48 -35.55 11.32 17.16
N ALA A 49 -35.87 10.70 18.30
CA ALA A 49 -37.16 10.67 18.97
C ALA A 49 -37.27 11.77 20.02
N GLN A 50 -36.27 12.68 20.13
CA GLN A 50 -36.30 13.77 21.11
C GLN A 50 -36.83 15.12 20.59
N HIS A 51 -37.23 15.23 19.32
CA HIS A 51 -37.92 16.43 18.81
C HIS A 51 -39.33 16.18 18.27
N ALA A 52 -39.85 14.96 18.41
CA ALA A 52 -41.22 14.63 18.01
C ALA A 52 -42.30 15.42 18.78
N LYS A 53 -41.97 16.03 19.92
CA LYS A 53 -42.96 16.73 20.76
C LYS A 53 -43.29 18.17 20.31
N HIS A 54 -42.53 18.75 19.38
CA HIS A 54 -42.78 20.13 18.89
C HIS A 54 -42.68 20.33 17.38
N ALA A 55 -42.34 19.30 16.60
CA ALA A 55 -42.38 19.38 15.14
C ALA A 55 -43.83 19.44 14.67
N LYS A 56 -44.36 20.65 14.44
CA LYS A 56 -45.68 20.81 13.82
C LYS A 56 -45.63 20.10 12.45
N PRO A 57 -46.53 19.14 12.18
CA PRO A 57 -46.59 18.49 10.88
C PRO A 57 -46.74 19.55 9.80
N VAL A 58 -46.14 19.29 8.64
CA VAL A 58 -46.03 20.21 7.52
C VAL A 58 -47.43 20.64 7.04
N LYS A 59 -47.90 21.82 7.48
CA LYS A 59 -49.30 22.27 7.26
C LYS A 59 -49.53 22.96 5.91
N SER A 60 -48.48 23.41 5.23
CA SER A 60 -48.60 24.13 3.97
C SER A 60 -48.19 23.27 2.76
N LYS A 61 -48.88 23.44 1.63
CA LYS A 61 -48.52 22.80 0.35
C LYS A 61 -47.09 23.15 -0.09
N ALA A 62 -46.59 24.33 0.29
CA ALA A 62 -45.24 24.78 -0.04
C ALA A 62 -44.18 23.99 0.73
N ASP A 63 -44.41 23.75 2.02
CA ASP A 63 -43.46 23.00 2.86
C ASP A 63 -43.48 21.50 2.52
N GLN A 64 -44.64 20.94 2.12
CA GLN A 64 -44.73 19.55 1.64
C GLN A 64 -43.93 19.35 0.35
N LYS A 65 -44.03 20.29 -0.59
CA LYS A 65 -43.21 20.30 -1.81
C LYS A 65 -41.72 20.40 -1.48
N ARG A 66 -41.34 21.26 -0.53
CA ARG A 66 -39.94 21.40 -0.09
C ARG A 66 -39.41 20.12 0.55
N LEU A 67 -40.18 19.47 1.42
CA LEU A 67 -39.82 18.19 2.01
C LEU A 67 -39.55 17.13 0.94
N ALA A 68 -40.48 16.96 -0.01
CA ALA A 68 -40.34 15.99 -1.09
C ALA A 68 -39.09 16.24 -1.97
N VAL A 69 -38.75 17.51 -2.23
CA VAL A 69 -37.53 17.88 -2.97
C VAL A 69 -36.27 17.50 -2.21
N GLU A 70 -36.21 17.80 -0.91
CA GLU A 70 -35.05 17.44 -0.09
C GLU A 70 -34.91 15.92 0.07
N GLN A 71 -36.02 15.19 0.26
CA GLN A 71 -36.02 13.72 0.32
C GLN A 71 -35.45 13.14 -0.98
N ARG A 72 -35.97 13.58 -2.13
CA ARG A 72 -35.49 13.15 -3.46
C ARG A 72 -34.00 13.44 -3.67
N LYS A 73 -33.51 14.56 -3.14
CA LYS A 73 -32.09 14.93 -3.23
C LYS A 73 -31.21 13.94 -2.44
N VAL A 74 -31.61 13.63 -1.21
CA VAL A 74 -30.88 12.68 -0.36
C VAL A 74 -30.93 11.26 -0.95
N THR A 75 -32.08 10.79 -1.44
CA THR A 75 -32.17 9.47 -2.09
C THR A 75 -31.31 9.40 -3.36
N THR A 76 -31.24 10.48 -4.13
CA THR A 76 -30.35 10.58 -5.30
C THR A 76 -28.89 10.48 -4.88
N TRP A 77 -28.48 11.17 -3.80
CA TRP A 77 -27.12 11.05 -3.26
C TRP A 77 -26.80 9.65 -2.77
N VAL A 78 -27.74 8.99 -2.08
CA VAL A 78 -27.63 7.60 -1.65
C VAL A 78 -27.39 6.69 -2.86
N ALA A 79 -28.22 6.78 -3.89
CA ALA A 79 -28.07 5.96 -5.10
C ALA A 79 -26.71 6.17 -5.80
N HIS A 80 -26.25 7.43 -5.91
CA HIS A 80 -24.94 7.71 -6.50
C HIS A 80 -23.78 7.11 -5.69
N LYS A 81 -23.84 7.20 -4.36
CA LYS A 81 -22.80 6.65 -3.48
C LYS A 81 -22.83 5.13 -3.44
N ASP A 82 -24.01 4.53 -3.42
CA ASP A 82 -24.16 3.07 -3.50
C ASP A 82 -23.59 2.52 -4.80
N ALA A 83 -23.88 3.15 -5.94
CA ALA A 83 -23.29 2.79 -7.22
C ALA A 83 -21.75 2.93 -7.23
N ALA A 84 -21.20 3.94 -6.55
CA ALA A 84 -19.76 4.10 -6.40
C ALA A 84 -19.13 3.00 -5.53
N LEU A 85 -19.77 2.65 -4.41
CA LEU A 85 -19.36 1.54 -3.54
C LEU A 85 -19.47 0.19 -4.25
N ALA A 86 -20.52 -0.04 -5.03
CA ALA A 86 -20.67 -1.25 -5.85
C ALA A 86 -19.51 -1.39 -6.86
N ARG A 87 -19.15 -0.30 -7.55
CA ARG A 87 -17.98 -0.30 -8.45
C ARG A 87 -16.67 -0.53 -7.68
N ALA A 88 -16.52 0.02 -6.48
CA ALA A 88 -15.36 -0.23 -5.64
C ALA A 88 -15.26 -1.72 -5.25
N ALA A 89 -16.37 -2.34 -4.84
CA ALA A 89 -16.42 -3.77 -4.51
C ALA A 89 -15.96 -4.65 -5.68
N VAL A 90 -16.45 -4.37 -6.90
CA VAL A 90 -16.02 -5.09 -8.10
C VAL A 90 -14.51 -4.94 -8.35
N ARG A 91 -13.96 -3.74 -8.16
CA ARG A 91 -12.52 -3.48 -8.34
C ARG A 91 -11.67 -4.18 -7.29
N VAL A 92 -12.14 -4.23 -6.03
CA VAL A 92 -11.48 -4.94 -4.94
C VAL A 92 -11.45 -6.44 -5.23
N ALA A 93 -12.59 -7.02 -5.60
CA ALA A 93 -12.68 -8.43 -5.98
C ALA A 93 -11.78 -8.76 -7.18
N ALA A 94 -11.76 -7.91 -8.20
CA ALA A 94 -10.91 -8.09 -9.38
C ALA A 94 -9.40 -7.90 -9.10
N ALA A 95 -9.02 -7.27 -7.98
CA ALA A 95 -7.62 -7.04 -7.66
C ALA A 95 -6.93 -8.27 -7.06
N GLY A 96 -7.68 -9.20 -6.46
CA GLY A 96 -7.14 -10.45 -5.92
C GLY A 96 -6.05 -10.25 -4.84
N LEU A 97 -6.10 -9.14 -4.10
CA LEU A 97 -5.14 -8.82 -3.04
C LEU A 97 -5.53 -9.54 -1.74
N ALA A 98 -4.55 -9.94 -0.93
CA ALA A 98 -4.78 -10.64 0.33
C ALA A 98 -5.65 -9.83 1.31
N GLU A 99 -5.47 -8.51 1.33
CA GLU A 99 -6.22 -7.57 2.17
C GLU A 99 -7.56 -7.16 1.54
N GLY A 100 -7.87 -7.68 0.34
CA GLY A 100 -9.07 -7.36 -0.41
C GLY A 100 -10.36 -7.72 0.34
N ASP A 101 -10.35 -8.83 1.10
CA ASP A 101 -11.53 -9.29 1.85
C ASP A 101 -11.93 -8.31 2.96
N VAL A 102 -10.94 -7.73 3.64
CA VAL A 102 -11.18 -6.72 4.69
C VAL A 102 -11.81 -5.48 4.07
N VAL A 103 -11.26 -5.00 2.96
CA VAL A 103 -11.80 -3.83 2.25
C VAL A 103 -13.20 -4.11 1.71
N ALA A 104 -13.45 -5.31 1.17
CA ALA A 104 -14.75 -5.73 0.68
C ALA A 104 -15.81 -5.78 1.80
N ALA A 105 -15.45 -6.27 2.98
CA ALA A 105 -16.32 -6.28 4.15
C ALA A 105 -16.69 -4.85 4.59
N THR A 106 -15.73 -3.93 4.63
CA THR A 106 -16.01 -2.52 4.96
C THR A 106 -16.94 -1.87 3.92
N ILE A 107 -16.72 -2.14 2.63
CA ILE A 107 -17.62 -1.66 1.56
C ILE A 107 -19.04 -2.19 1.76
N ALA A 108 -19.20 -3.48 2.06
CA ALA A 108 -20.52 -4.07 2.28
C ALA A 108 -21.25 -3.40 3.44
N ALA A 109 -20.56 -3.17 4.56
CA ALA A 109 -21.12 -2.50 5.72
C ALA A 109 -21.49 -1.04 5.45
N ASP A 110 -20.69 -0.30 4.68
CA ASP A 110 -21.00 1.06 4.25
C ASP A 110 -22.24 1.10 3.35
N ARG A 111 -22.42 0.12 2.47
CA ARG A 111 -23.62 0.01 1.62
C ARG A 111 -24.87 -0.25 2.45
N GLU A 112 -24.79 -1.14 3.44
CA GLU A 112 -25.89 -1.41 4.37
C GLU A 112 -26.26 -0.15 5.17
N ALA A 113 -25.27 0.56 5.71
CA ALA A 113 -25.48 1.81 6.43
C ALA A 113 -26.10 2.90 5.52
N LEU A 114 -25.66 2.99 4.27
CA LEU A 114 -26.18 3.95 3.30
C LEU A 114 -27.63 3.64 2.90
N ALA A 115 -28.00 2.35 2.79
CA ALA A 115 -29.37 1.92 2.54
C ALA A 115 -30.30 2.27 3.71
N ALA A 116 -29.83 2.10 4.95
CA ALA A 116 -30.56 2.53 6.14
C ALA A 116 -30.83 4.05 6.13
N LEU A 117 -29.81 4.87 5.82
CA LEU A 117 -29.96 6.33 5.69
C LEU A 117 -30.94 6.72 4.58
N GLY A 118 -31.00 5.99 3.47
CA GLY A 118 -31.99 6.21 2.40
C GLY A 118 -33.43 5.94 2.86
N THR A 119 -33.63 4.90 3.65
CA THR A 119 -34.93 4.56 4.26
C THR A 119 -35.35 5.64 5.27
N GLU A 120 -34.44 6.05 6.15
CA GLU A 120 -34.66 7.13 7.12
C GLU A 120 -35.00 8.46 6.44
N ALA A 121 -34.29 8.81 5.35
CA ALA A 121 -34.56 10.03 4.60
C ALA A 121 -35.97 10.03 4.00
N SER A 122 -36.42 8.88 3.51
CA SER A 122 -37.75 8.71 2.93
C SER A 122 -38.87 8.75 3.98
N ALA A 123 -38.57 8.29 5.20
CA ALA A 123 -39.50 8.30 6.34
C ALA A 123 -39.50 9.64 7.12
N ALA A 124 -38.53 10.51 6.90
CA ALA A 124 -38.41 11.78 7.60
C ALA A 124 -39.62 12.70 7.38
N ALA A 125 -40.13 13.30 8.46
CA ALA A 125 -41.32 14.12 8.45
C ALA A 125 -41.02 15.61 8.28
N THR A 126 -39.76 16.03 8.45
CA THR A 126 -39.35 17.43 8.37
C THR A 126 -38.11 17.67 7.50
N PRO A 127 -37.98 18.86 6.87
CA PRO A 127 -36.76 19.20 6.13
C PRO A 127 -35.49 19.23 7.00
N ALA A 128 -35.62 19.48 8.30
CA ALA A 128 -34.49 19.49 9.23
C ALA A 128 -33.91 18.09 9.44
N GLU A 129 -34.78 17.08 9.59
CA GLU A 129 -34.39 15.66 9.67
C GLU A 129 -33.70 15.22 8.37
N VAL A 130 -34.31 15.50 7.21
CA VAL A 130 -33.71 15.17 5.90
C VAL A 130 -32.34 15.84 5.74
N LYS A 131 -32.18 17.09 6.19
CA LYS A 131 -30.89 17.78 6.15
C LYS A 131 -29.86 17.14 7.08
N ALA A 132 -30.26 16.64 8.25
CA ALA A 132 -29.36 15.93 9.17
C ALA A 132 -28.88 14.60 8.55
N ILE A 133 -29.81 13.82 7.98
CA ILE A 133 -29.50 12.57 7.28
C ILE A 133 -28.61 12.84 6.06
N GLY A 134 -28.90 13.91 5.30
CA GLY A 134 -28.07 14.35 4.19
C GLY A 134 -26.62 14.70 4.59
N LYS A 135 -26.37 15.13 5.83
CA LYS A 135 -24.99 15.32 6.33
C LYS A 135 -24.29 13.98 6.56
N GLN A 136 -24.99 12.98 7.09
CA GLN A 136 -24.44 11.62 7.29
C GLN A 136 -24.15 10.95 5.94
N VAL A 137 -25.08 11.02 4.97
CA VAL A 137 -24.85 10.51 3.61
C VAL A 137 -23.61 11.16 2.98
N LYS A 138 -23.37 12.45 3.23
CA LYS A 138 -22.16 13.15 2.75
C LYS A 138 -20.86 12.64 3.37
N GLN A 139 -20.88 12.11 4.59
CA GLN A 139 -19.70 11.57 5.28
C GLN A 139 -19.20 10.25 4.70
N VAL A 140 -20.06 9.47 4.04
CA VAL A 140 -19.63 8.25 3.32
C VAL A 140 -18.71 8.64 2.17
N ARG A 141 -17.49 8.13 2.09
CA ARG A 141 -16.49 8.53 1.08
C ARG A 141 -16.05 7.38 0.18
N PRO A 142 -16.82 7.02 -0.87
CA PRO A 142 -16.46 5.93 -1.77
C PRO A 142 -15.10 6.11 -2.45
N GLU A 143 -14.62 7.35 -2.59
CA GLU A 143 -13.31 7.67 -3.16
C GLU A 143 -12.14 7.08 -2.36
N ILE A 144 -12.29 6.90 -1.04
CA ILE A 144 -11.24 6.36 -0.19
C ILE A 144 -10.88 4.93 -0.60
N TYR A 145 -11.86 4.10 -0.94
CA TYR A 145 -11.62 2.73 -1.39
C TYR A 145 -10.76 2.67 -2.65
N SER A 146 -10.90 3.64 -3.57
CA SER A 146 -10.06 3.69 -4.76
C SER A 146 -8.61 4.08 -4.44
N ILE A 147 -8.41 4.98 -3.47
CA ILE A 147 -7.08 5.38 -3.00
C ILE A 147 -6.40 4.21 -2.31
N VAL A 148 -7.10 3.56 -1.38
CA VAL A 148 -6.60 2.39 -0.65
C VAL A 148 -6.26 1.27 -1.62
N LEU A 149 -7.16 0.91 -2.54
CA LEU A 149 -6.89 -0.13 -3.53
C LEU A 149 -5.66 0.18 -4.41
N THR A 150 -5.51 1.42 -4.85
CA THR A 150 -4.35 1.83 -5.65
C THR A 150 -3.05 1.72 -4.83
N GLY A 151 -3.10 2.15 -3.57
CA GLY A 151 -1.96 2.04 -2.67
C GLY A 151 -1.62 0.61 -2.29
N LEU A 152 -2.60 -0.27 -2.07
CA LEU A 152 -2.37 -1.69 -1.82
C LEU A 152 -1.74 -2.40 -3.02
N ARG A 153 -2.17 -2.08 -4.26
CA ARG A 153 -1.50 -2.58 -5.46
C ARG A 153 -0.06 -2.12 -5.56
N ARG A 154 0.20 -0.86 -5.22
CA ARG A 154 1.56 -0.30 -5.20
C ARG A 154 2.43 -0.99 -4.14
N ALA A 155 1.88 -1.19 -2.94
CA ALA A 155 2.53 -1.94 -1.86
C ALA A 155 2.90 -3.37 -2.31
N ALA A 156 1.96 -4.09 -2.93
CA ALA A 156 2.22 -5.43 -3.46
C ALA A 156 3.33 -5.44 -4.53
N ALA A 157 3.32 -4.45 -5.44
CA ALA A 157 4.37 -4.30 -6.44
C ALA A 157 5.74 -3.99 -5.82
N MET A 158 5.79 -3.11 -4.81
CA MET A 158 7.01 -2.80 -4.06
C MET A 158 7.57 -4.03 -3.36
N GLN A 159 6.70 -4.86 -2.76
CA GLN A 159 7.12 -6.08 -2.09
C GLN A 159 7.66 -7.11 -3.06
N GLN A 160 7.05 -7.26 -4.25
CA GLN A 160 7.60 -8.11 -5.32
C GLN A 160 8.95 -7.62 -5.81
N GLN A 161 9.09 -6.30 -6.02
CA GLN A 161 10.35 -5.72 -6.46
C GLN A 161 11.44 -5.87 -5.40
N ALA A 162 11.12 -5.64 -4.12
CA ALA A 162 12.07 -5.85 -3.01
C ALA A 162 12.58 -7.30 -2.95
N LEU A 163 11.71 -8.30 -3.20
CA LEU A 163 12.12 -9.70 -3.31
C LEU A 163 13.09 -9.92 -4.48
N SER A 164 12.80 -9.34 -5.66
CA SER A 164 13.72 -9.44 -6.80
C SER A 164 15.07 -8.74 -6.55
N THR A 165 15.05 -7.63 -5.81
CA THR A 165 16.24 -6.90 -5.38
C THR A 165 17.05 -7.74 -4.39
N THR A 166 16.42 -8.48 -3.48
CA THR A 166 17.10 -9.42 -2.57
C THR A 166 17.90 -10.47 -3.35
N ASP A 167 17.31 -11.07 -4.38
CA ASP A 167 18.01 -12.07 -5.21
C ASP A 167 19.22 -11.45 -5.94
N ALA A 168 19.06 -10.25 -6.50
CA ALA A 168 20.15 -9.53 -7.15
C ALA A 168 21.28 -9.15 -6.17
N LEU A 169 20.94 -8.73 -4.94
CA LEU A 169 21.92 -8.43 -3.91
C LEU A 169 22.73 -9.67 -3.51
N ALA A 170 22.09 -10.84 -3.42
CA ALA A 170 22.79 -12.09 -3.13
C ALA A 170 23.78 -12.49 -4.24
N GLU A 171 23.39 -12.29 -5.50
CA GLU A 171 24.26 -12.52 -6.65
C GLU A 171 25.46 -11.57 -6.64
N LEU A 172 25.24 -10.26 -6.49
CA LEU A 172 26.32 -9.27 -6.45
C LEU A 172 27.23 -9.45 -5.25
N THR A 173 26.70 -9.90 -4.11
CA THR A 173 27.53 -10.28 -2.94
C THR A 173 28.48 -11.41 -3.31
N THR A 174 27.99 -12.46 -3.98
CA THR A 174 28.81 -13.59 -4.42
C THR A 174 29.88 -13.16 -5.42
N GLN A 175 29.54 -12.27 -6.37
CA GLN A 175 30.51 -11.72 -7.33
C GLN A 175 31.58 -10.86 -6.63
N THR A 176 31.18 -10.08 -5.63
CA THR A 176 32.09 -9.28 -4.82
C THR A 176 33.03 -10.16 -4.00
N ASP A 177 32.53 -11.24 -3.39
CA ASP A 177 33.34 -12.24 -2.68
C ASP A 177 34.40 -12.84 -3.62
N ALA A 178 34.01 -13.20 -4.85
CA ALA A 178 34.91 -13.76 -5.84
C ALA A 178 36.01 -12.76 -6.27
N ALA A 179 35.65 -11.48 -6.46
CA ALA A 179 36.60 -10.42 -6.78
C ALA A 179 37.60 -10.18 -5.64
N GLU A 180 37.14 -10.19 -4.39
CA GLU A 180 38.00 -10.07 -3.21
C GLU A 180 39.00 -11.23 -3.12
N VAL A 181 38.55 -12.47 -3.33
CA VAL A 181 39.42 -13.65 -3.37
C VAL A 181 40.45 -13.57 -4.51
N ALA A 182 40.08 -12.95 -5.64
CA ALA A 182 40.98 -12.67 -6.75
C ALA A 182 41.98 -11.52 -6.46
N GLY A 183 41.89 -10.87 -5.30
CA GLY A 183 42.80 -9.81 -4.85
C GLY A 183 42.37 -8.40 -5.22
N ALA A 184 41.14 -8.18 -5.68
CA ALA A 184 40.62 -6.84 -5.94
C ALA A 184 40.28 -6.10 -4.63
N ASP A 185 40.49 -4.78 -4.62
CA ASP A 185 40.00 -3.92 -3.54
C ASP A 185 38.49 -3.68 -3.73
N VAL A 186 37.69 -4.29 -2.86
CA VAL A 186 36.22 -4.24 -2.91
C VAL A 186 35.59 -3.42 -1.77
N ALA A 187 36.39 -2.65 -1.01
CA ALA A 187 35.89 -1.97 0.20
C ALA A 187 34.68 -1.06 -0.08
N ALA A 188 34.73 -0.25 -1.13
CA ALA A 188 33.62 0.62 -1.54
C ALA A 188 32.39 -0.19 -2.02
N ILE A 189 32.60 -1.31 -2.70
CA ILE A 189 31.53 -2.20 -3.17
C ILE A 189 30.79 -2.82 -1.97
N ARG A 190 31.52 -3.22 -0.93
CA ARG A 190 30.95 -3.75 0.32
C ARG A 190 30.09 -2.71 1.04
N GLU A 191 30.52 -1.44 1.07
CA GLU A 191 29.74 -0.35 1.65
C GLU A 191 28.43 -0.12 0.89
N SER A 192 28.48 -0.07 -0.45
CA SER A 192 27.28 0.02 -1.29
C SER A 192 26.35 -1.19 -1.13
N LEU A 193 26.88 -2.41 -1.05
CA LEU A 193 26.10 -3.63 -0.79
C LEU A 193 25.36 -3.55 0.55
N ALA A 194 26.04 -3.09 1.61
CA ALA A 194 25.43 -2.93 2.91
C ALA A 194 24.32 -1.87 2.89
N ALA A 195 24.54 -0.74 2.22
CA ALA A 195 23.54 0.31 2.07
C ALA A 195 22.31 -0.18 1.27
N ALA A 196 22.54 -0.88 0.16
CA ALA A 196 21.47 -1.44 -0.67
C ALA A 196 20.65 -2.49 0.09
N THR A 197 21.31 -3.36 0.86
CA THR A 197 20.66 -4.37 1.69
C THR A 197 19.80 -3.72 2.77
N ALA A 198 20.36 -2.76 3.52
CA ALA A 198 19.62 -2.05 4.56
C ALA A 198 18.41 -1.28 4.00
N ALA A 199 18.55 -0.65 2.84
CA ALA A 199 17.45 0.03 2.16
C ALA A 199 16.36 -0.96 1.76
N ASN A 200 16.73 -2.08 1.13
CA ASN A 200 15.79 -3.11 0.69
C ASN A 200 15.04 -3.78 1.85
N ASP A 201 15.74 -4.10 2.94
CA ASP A 201 15.15 -4.72 4.14
C ASP A 201 14.11 -3.80 4.81
N SER A 202 14.32 -2.48 4.73
CA SER A 202 13.38 -1.50 5.29
C SER A 202 12.05 -1.41 4.52
N VAL A 203 12.02 -1.81 3.25
CA VAL A 203 10.82 -1.72 2.38
C VAL A 203 9.68 -2.56 2.95
N ALA A 204 9.96 -3.79 3.41
CA ALA A 204 8.94 -4.69 3.93
C ALA A 204 8.21 -4.09 5.15
N GLY A 205 8.96 -3.47 6.08
CA GLY A 205 8.40 -2.81 7.25
C GLY A 205 7.54 -1.60 6.90
N LEU A 206 8.01 -0.75 5.98
CA LEU A 206 7.27 0.43 5.52
C LEU A 206 6.00 0.05 4.75
N VAL A 207 6.06 -0.99 3.92
CA VAL A 207 4.90 -1.52 3.20
C VAL A 207 3.86 -2.07 4.18
N ALA A 208 4.27 -2.85 5.18
CA ALA A 208 3.35 -3.37 6.19
C ALA A 208 2.64 -2.23 6.96
N ALA A 209 3.38 -1.21 7.39
CA ALA A 209 2.81 -0.04 8.05
C ALA A 209 1.84 0.73 7.15
N ALA A 210 2.17 0.88 5.87
CA ALA A 210 1.29 1.52 4.89
C ALA A 210 -0.01 0.71 4.70
N VAL A 211 0.07 -0.61 4.58
CA VAL A 211 -1.10 -1.49 4.44
C VAL A 211 -2.03 -1.34 5.64
N GLU A 212 -1.49 -1.38 6.87
CA GLU A 212 -2.28 -1.19 8.09
C GLU A 212 -3.01 0.17 8.11
N LYS A 213 -2.30 1.26 7.80
CA LYS A 213 -2.89 2.61 7.70
C LYS A 213 -3.91 2.70 6.58
N GLY A 214 -3.70 2.02 5.46
CA GLY A 214 -4.63 1.95 4.34
C GLY A 214 -5.95 1.28 4.72
N ILE A 215 -5.89 0.18 5.47
CA ILE A 215 -7.07 -0.49 6.02
C ILE A 215 -7.77 0.42 7.02
N ALA A 216 -7.04 1.02 7.96
CA ALA A 216 -7.60 1.96 8.94
C ALA A 216 -8.30 3.16 8.29
N LEU A 217 -7.75 3.67 7.18
CA LEU A 217 -8.33 4.77 6.42
C LEU A 217 -9.73 4.43 5.87
N THR A 218 -10.01 3.17 5.53
CA THR A 218 -11.36 2.74 5.12
C THR A 218 -12.38 2.90 6.25
N ALA A 219 -11.94 2.84 7.51
CA ALA A 219 -12.79 2.96 8.69
C ALA A 219 -12.90 4.39 9.25
N SER A 220 -11.97 5.30 8.95
CA SER A 220 -12.01 6.68 9.49
C SER A 220 -12.34 7.74 8.44
N SER A 221 -11.95 7.50 7.18
CA SER A 221 -11.94 8.50 6.10
C SER A 221 -11.21 9.82 6.46
N SER A 222 -10.23 9.77 7.36
CA SER A 222 -9.46 10.94 7.84
C SER A 222 -8.46 11.45 6.80
N HIS A 223 -8.40 12.78 6.61
CA HIS A 223 -7.39 13.41 5.77
C HIS A 223 -5.96 13.20 6.30
N GLN A 224 -5.80 13.19 7.62
CA GLN A 224 -4.50 12.96 8.26
C GLN A 224 -4.03 11.52 8.02
N GLU A 225 -4.93 10.54 8.16
CA GLU A 225 -4.62 9.14 7.90
C GLU A 225 -4.33 8.89 6.42
N ARG A 226 -5.05 9.58 5.52
CA ARG A 226 -4.74 9.53 4.08
C ARG A 226 -3.35 10.06 3.79
N ALA A 227 -2.96 11.18 4.39
CA ALA A 227 -1.62 11.74 4.19
C ALA A 227 -0.54 10.81 4.74
N ALA A 228 -0.75 10.24 5.93
CA ALA A 228 0.17 9.28 6.54
C ALA A 228 0.32 8.01 5.69
N PHE A 229 -0.79 7.45 5.18
CA PHE A 229 -0.78 6.30 4.29
C PHE A 229 0.06 6.55 3.02
N LEU A 230 -0.15 7.69 2.37
CA LEU A 230 0.60 8.04 1.15
C LEU A 230 2.08 8.36 1.42
N ALA A 231 2.37 8.94 2.58
CA ALA A 231 3.75 9.21 3.01
C ALA A 231 4.53 7.91 3.23
N ASP A 232 3.94 6.91 3.89
CA ASP A 232 4.61 5.62 4.10
C ASP A 232 4.86 4.89 2.78
N LEU A 233 3.90 4.89 1.85
CA LEU A 233 4.10 4.33 0.50
C LEU A 233 5.20 5.09 -0.27
N ALA A 234 5.28 6.41 -0.13
CA ALA A 234 6.33 7.19 -0.75
C ALA A 234 7.70 6.89 -0.14
N ALA A 235 7.78 6.73 1.18
CA ALA A 235 9.00 6.34 1.88
C ALA A 235 9.48 4.96 1.45
N ALA A 236 8.57 3.97 1.37
CA ALA A 236 8.89 2.64 0.85
C ALA A 236 9.42 2.70 -0.59
N GLY A 237 8.80 3.51 -1.44
CA GLY A 237 9.29 3.76 -2.80
C GLY A 237 10.69 4.36 -2.83
N GLY A 238 10.96 5.39 -2.02
CA GLY A 238 12.28 6.00 -1.95
C GLY A 238 13.38 5.04 -1.50
N GLN A 239 13.08 4.12 -0.57
CA GLN A 239 14.03 3.09 -0.15
C GLN A 239 14.31 2.07 -1.26
N LEU A 240 13.28 1.71 -2.03
CA LEU A 240 13.42 0.80 -3.16
C LEU A 240 14.20 1.43 -4.32
N ASP A 241 13.97 2.72 -4.58
CA ASP A 241 14.71 3.49 -5.58
C ASP A 241 16.20 3.58 -5.17
N LEU A 242 16.47 3.88 -3.90
CA LEU A 242 17.84 3.89 -3.35
C LEU A 242 18.52 2.53 -3.49
N ALA A 243 17.83 1.43 -3.12
CA ALA A 243 18.38 0.08 -3.26
C ALA A 243 18.71 -0.23 -4.74
N THR A 244 17.85 0.17 -5.66
CA THR A 244 18.03 -0.04 -7.11
C THR A 244 19.19 0.80 -7.66
N GLU A 245 19.33 2.04 -7.21
CA GLU A 245 20.47 2.89 -7.58
C GLU A 245 21.79 2.30 -7.09
N GLN A 246 21.84 1.82 -5.84
CA GLN A 246 23.03 1.17 -5.31
C GLN A 246 23.37 -0.13 -6.05
N LEU A 247 22.37 -0.93 -6.45
CA LEU A 247 22.60 -2.11 -7.30
C LEU A 247 23.33 -1.75 -8.59
N GLN A 248 22.94 -0.67 -9.25
CA GLN A 248 23.58 -0.21 -10.48
C GLN A 248 25.02 0.23 -10.23
N VAL A 249 25.27 1.00 -9.18
CA VAL A 249 26.62 1.43 -8.77
C VAL A 249 27.53 0.23 -8.52
N ILE A 250 27.02 -0.79 -7.81
CA ILE A 250 27.75 -2.03 -7.52
C ILE A 250 28.07 -2.78 -8.81
N ALA A 251 27.10 -2.94 -9.71
CA ALA A 251 27.28 -3.64 -10.97
C ALA A 251 28.33 -2.95 -11.86
N ASP A 252 28.29 -1.63 -11.96
CA ASP A 252 29.25 -0.84 -12.74
C ASP A 252 30.66 -0.92 -12.13
N ALA A 253 30.78 -0.87 -10.80
CA ALA A 253 32.05 -1.01 -10.10
C ALA A 253 32.66 -2.42 -10.29
N LEU A 254 31.85 -3.48 -10.19
CA LEU A 254 32.30 -4.85 -10.47
C LEU A 254 32.74 -5.02 -11.92
N ALA A 255 32.00 -4.45 -12.87
CA ALA A 255 32.38 -4.50 -14.29
C ALA A 255 33.75 -3.81 -14.52
N ALA A 256 33.99 -2.66 -13.89
CA ALA A 256 35.27 -1.95 -13.99
C ALA A 256 36.46 -2.78 -13.45
N LEU A 257 36.25 -3.62 -12.42
CA LEU A 257 37.28 -4.51 -11.89
C LEU A 257 37.63 -5.67 -12.84
N THR A 258 36.71 -6.07 -13.74
CA THR A 258 36.96 -7.14 -14.71
C THR A 258 37.68 -6.68 -15.98
N VAL A 259 37.71 -5.37 -16.26
CA VAL A 259 38.43 -4.79 -17.40
C VAL A 259 39.86 -4.44 -16.96
N THR A 260 40.71 -5.46 -16.83
CA THR A 260 42.17 -5.23 -16.75
C THR A 260 42.63 -4.66 -18.10
N PRO A 261 43.32 -3.50 -18.18
CA PRO A 261 43.93 -3.07 -19.42
C PRO A 261 45.00 -4.10 -19.80
N VAL A 262 44.92 -4.62 -21.03
CA VAL A 262 46.05 -5.33 -21.65
C VAL A 262 47.20 -4.33 -21.66
N VAL A 263 48.15 -4.48 -20.75
CA VAL A 263 49.46 -3.85 -20.89
C VAL A 263 50.10 -4.56 -22.07
N GLU A 264 50.00 -3.98 -23.27
CA GLU A 264 50.92 -4.32 -24.34
C GLU A 264 52.32 -4.03 -23.81
N GLU A 265 53.08 -5.09 -23.51
CA GLU A 265 54.52 -4.94 -23.27
C GLU A 265 55.11 -4.21 -24.48
N PRO A 266 55.89 -3.12 -24.30
CA PRO A 266 56.59 -2.52 -25.41
C PRO A 266 57.53 -3.57 -25.97
N VAL A 267 57.29 -4.01 -27.20
CA VAL A 267 58.25 -4.81 -27.97
C VAL A 267 59.50 -3.95 -28.10
N VAL A 268 60.50 -4.22 -27.27
CA VAL A 268 61.84 -3.68 -27.45
C VAL A 268 62.40 -4.40 -28.68
N GLU A 269 62.29 -3.76 -29.84
CA GLU A 269 63.05 -4.19 -31.02
C GLU A 269 64.53 -4.05 -30.68
N ASP A 270 65.24 -5.17 -30.62
CA ASP A 270 66.69 -5.19 -30.47
C ASP A 270 67.34 -4.34 -31.59
N PRO A 271 68.30 -3.45 -31.26
CA PRO A 271 68.98 -2.68 -32.29
C PRO A 271 69.81 -3.61 -33.20
N PRO A 272 69.90 -3.32 -34.51
CA PRO A 272 70.57 -4.20 -35.46
C PRO A 272 72.07 -4.30 -35.14
N VAL A 273 72.55 -5.54 -35.04
CA VAL A 273 73.98 -5.87 -34.95
C VAL A 273 74.64 -5.48 -36.28
N VAL A 274 75.45 -4.42 -36.26
CA VAL A 274 76.30 -4.05 -37.39
C VAL A 274 77.57 -4.90 -37.32
N GLU A 275 77.70 -5.87 -38.23
CA GLU A 275 78.95 -6.59 -38.41
C GLU A 275 80.01 -5.67 -39.04
N PRO A 276 81.26 -5.67 -38.55
CA PRO A 276 82.34 -4.88 -39.16
C PRO A 276 82.82 -5.56 -40.44
N VAL A 277 82.70 -4.83 -41.56
CA VAL A 277 83.33 -5.22 -42.84
C VAL A 277 84.84 -4.99 -42.73
N VAL A 278 85.62 -6.05 -42.98
CA VAL A 278 87.09 -6.05 -43.11
C VAL A 278 87.50 -5.61 -44.52
#